data_AF-E6X1Q2-F1
#
_entry.id   AF-E6X1Q2-F1
#
_cell.length_a   1.000
_cell.length_b   1.000
_cell.length_c   1.000
_cell.angle_alpha   90.00
_cell.angle_beta   90.00
_cell.angle_gamma   90.00
#
_symmetry.space_group_name_H-M   'P 1'
#
loop_
_entity.id
_entity.type
_entity.pdbx_description
1 polymer ?
#
loop_
_entity_poly.entity_id
_entity_poly.type
_entity_poly.pdbx_seq_one_letter_code
_entity_poly.pdbx_strand_id
1 'polypeptide(L)'
;MKISTRFQRFFFGVVCPQLKRGAIERFKQTGKGMGYVNPYTKERIYFDMRKVDDEAVYQFLKLVNPSYPRDETGITPMSTKRIDSTEMTKHINWIERWAGLNGIELPYVAEEWEKILIEAGIQKEAA
;
A
#
# COMPACT_ATOMS: atom_id res chain seq x y z
N MET A 1 15.22 13.63 8.88
CA MET A 1 16.24 12.61 8.50
C MET A 1 15.93 12.13 7.09
N LYS A 2 16.90 12.01 6.16
CA LYS A 2 16.61 11.52 4.79
C LYS A 2 16.20 10.05 4.83
N ILE A 3 15.17 9.66 4.10
CA ILE A 3 14.76 8.26 3.95
C ILE A 3 15.92 7.40 3.42
N SER A 4 16.06 6.19 3.96
CA SER A 4 17.10 5.28 3.48
C SER A 4 16.79 4.81 2.06
N THR A 5 17.82 4.68 1.22
CA THR A 5 17.68 4.13 -0.14
C THR A 5 17.05 2.74 -0.14
N ARG A 6 17.29 1.94 0.92
CA ARG A 6 16.69 0.62 1.09
C ARG A 6 15.16 0.71 1.25
N PHE A 7 14.67 1.67 2.03
CA PHE A 7 13.23 1.89 2.21
C PHE A 7 12.54 2.29 0.90
N GLN A 8 13.19 3.14 0.09
CA GLN A 8 12.67 3.47 -1.23
C GLN A 8 12.62 2.24 -2.15
N ARG A 9 13.69 1.42 -2.17
CA ARG A 9 13.70 0.18 -2.96
C ARG A 9 12.61 -0.79 -2.52
N PHE A 10 12.36 -0.91 -1.23
CA PHE A 10 11.27 -1.73 -0.71
C PHE A 10 9.91 -1.19 -1.17
N PHE A 11 9.66 0.11 -1.00
CA PHE A 11 8.39 0.72 -1.39
C PHE A 11 8.11 0.59 -2.90
N PHE A 12 9.06 0.97 -3.75
CA PHE A 12 8.89 0.94 -5.20
C PHE A 12 9.03 -0.45 -5.81
N GLY A 13 9.89 -1.30 -5.25
CA GLY A 13 10.20 -2.62 -5.80
C GLY A 13 9.33 -3.75 -5.26
N VAL A 14 8.70 -3.56 -4.09
CA VAL A 14 7.91 -4.60 -3.42
C VAL A 14 6.47 -4.13 -3.20
N VAL A 15 6.27 -3.04 -2.44
CA VAL A 15 4.94 -2.62 -2.00
C VAL A 15 4.04 -2.23 -3.17
N CYS A 16 4.47 -1.29 -4.01
CA CYS A 16 3.66 -0.81 -5.15
C CYS A 16 3.37 -1.92 -6.18
N PRO A 17 4.36 -2.73 -6.63
CA PRO A 17 4.11 -3.79 -7.62
C PRO A 17 3.19 -4.88 -7.08
N GLN A 18 3.38 -5.32 -5.83
CA GLN A 18 2.52 -6.35 -5.24
C GLN A 18 1.09 -5.85 -5.05
N LEU A 19 0.91 -4.60 -4.60
CA LEU A 19 -0.42 -4.00 -4.50
C LEU A 19 -1.11 -3.94 -5.87
N LYS A 20 -0.43 -3.45 -6.91
CA LYS A 20 -1.01 -3.36 -8.25
C LYS A 20 -1.40 -4.75 -8.75
N ARG A 21 -0.51 -5.74 -8.65
CA ARG A 21 -0.80 -7.12 -9.05
C ARG A 21 -2.02 -7.66 -8.30
N GLY A 22 -2.05 -7.55 -6.97
CA GLY A 22 -3.17 -7.99 -6.15
C GLY A 22 -4.49 -7.30 -6.52
N ALA A 23 -4.45 -6.00 -6.81
CA ALA A 23 -5.62 -5.26 -7.27
C ALA A 23 -6.14 -5.73 -8.64
N ILE A 24 -5.23 -6.07 -9.56
CA ILE A 24 -5.58 -6.63 -10.87
C ILE A 24 -6.24 -8.01 -10.71
N GLU A 25 -5.68 -8.89 -9.89
CA GLU A 25 -6.24 -10.22 -9.64
C GLU A 25 -7.61 -10.14 -8.96
N ARG A 26 -7.73 -9.29 -7.94
CA ARG A 26 -9.02 -9.01 -7.29
C ARG A 26 -10.04 -8.49 -8.30
N PHE A 27 -9.65 -7.62 -9.23
CA PHE A 27 -10.54 -7.13 -10.28
C PHE A 27 -11.02 -8.29 -11.16
N LYS A 28 -10.13 -9.19 -11.60
CA LYS A 28 -10.50 -10.36 -12.40
C LYS A 28 -11.51 -11.26 -11.68
N GLN A 29 -11.38 -11.41 -10.36
CA GLN A 29 -12.26 -12.25 -9.54
C GLN A 29 -13.62 -11.59 -9.24
N THR A 30 -13.64 -10.28 -8.98
CA THR A 30 -14.83 -9.60 -8.42
C THR A 30 -15.50 -8.62 -9.37
N GLY A 31 -14.86 -8.28 -10.49
CA GLY A 31 -15.28 -7.21 -11.41
C GLY A 31 -15.20 -5.79 -10.84
N LYS A 32 -14.66 -5.62 -9.63
CA LYS A 32 -14.60 -4.35 -8.91
C LYS A 32 -13.16 -3.88 -8.72
N GLY A 33 -12.95 -2.57 -8.84
CA GLY A 33 -11.69 -1.92 -8.50
C GLY A 33 -11.42 -1.89 -7.00
N MET A 34 -10.35 -1.20 -6.60
CA MET A 34 -10.05 -0.95 -5.19
C MET A 34 -10.98 0.12 -4.62
N GLY A 35 -11.73 -0.23 -3.60
CA GLY A 35 -12.62 0.65 -2.88
C GLY A 35 -11.87 1.58 -1.94
N TYR A 36 -12.28 2.85 -1.93
CA TYR A 36 -11.88 3.88 -1.00
C TYR A 36 -13.14 4.60 -0.52
N VAL A 37 -13.22 4.89 0.78
CA VAL A 37 -14.30 5.69 1.33
C VAL A 37 -13.78 7.08 1.57
N ASN A 38 -14.35 8.07 0.89
CA ASN A 38 -13.98 9.46 1.09
C ASN A 38 -14.33 9.86 2.54
N PRO A 39 -13.36 10.31 3.36
CA PRO A 39 -13.61 10.60 4.76
C PRO A 39 -14.57 11.78 4.95
N TYR A 40 -14.64 12.71 3.98
CA TYR A 40 -15.46 13.91 4.01
C TYR A 40 -16.87 13.68 3.48
N THR A 41 -17.02 13.00 2.34
CA THR A 41 -18.34 12.77 1.71
C THR A 41 -18.99 11.43 2.07
N LYS A 42 -18.23 10.51 2.69
CA LYS A 42 -18.62 9.10 2.96
C LYS A 42 -18.94 8.28 1.71
N GLU A 43 -18.74 8.83 0.52
CA GLU A 43 -18.93 8.12 -0.74
C GLU A 43 -17.86 7.05 -0.94
N ARG A 44 -18.27 5.92 -1.50
CA ARG A 44 -17.36 4.85 -1.89
C ARG A 44 -16.96 5.03 -3.34
N ILE A 45 -15.67 5.26 -3.55
CA ILE A 45 -15.05 5.40 -4.87
C ILE A 45 -14.28 4.12 -5.17
N TYR A 46 -14.36 3.63 -6.41
CA TYR A 46 -13.59 2.47 -6.85
C TYR A 46 -12.54 2.89 -7.86
N PHE A 47 -11.30 2.49 -7.61
CA PHE A 47 -10.16 2.78 -8.46
C PHE A 47 -9.73 1.54 -9.24
N ASP A 48 -9.70 1.66 -10.57
CA ASP A 48 -9.23 0.59 -11.44
C ASP A 48 -7.71 0.67 -11.63
N MET A 49 -6.99 -0.08 -10.81
CA MET A 49 -5.52 -0.12 -10.82
C MET A 49 -4.93 -0.64 -12.14
N ARG A 50 -5.73 -1.28 -13.02
CA ARG A 50 -5.28 -1.69 -14.36
C ARG A 50 -4.99 -0.50 -15.26
N LYS A 51 -5.67 0.63 -15.02
CA LYS A 51 -5.55 1.88 -15.80
C LYS A 51 -4.48 2.83 -15.26
N VAL A 52 -3.82 2.46 -14.16
CA VAL A 52 -2.79 3.27 -13.52
C VAL A 52 -1.44 2.73 -13.97
N ASP A 53 -0.62 3.55 -14.62
CA ASP A 53 0.74 3.16 -15.01
C ASP A 53 1.56 2.73 -13.78
N ASP A 54 2.53 1.83 -13.96
CA ASP A 54 3.37 1.33 -12.85
C ASP A 54 4.05 2.49 -12.10
N GLU A 55 4.52 3.48 -12.86
CA GLU A 55 5.12 4.70 -12.32
C GLU A 55 4.09 5.66 -11.73
N ALA A 56 2.79 5.51 -12.00
CA ALA A 56 1.75 6.37 -11.45
C ALA A 56 1.15 5.81 -10.15
N VAL A 57 1.33 4.51 -9.86
CA VAL A 57 0.78 3.84 -8.66
C VAL A 57 1.14 4.60 -7.39
N TYR A 58 2.42 4.94 -7.22
CA TYR A 58 2.85 5.60 -5.98
C TYR A 58 2.29 7.02 -5.86
N GLN A 59 2.16 7.77 -6.96
CA GLN A 59 1.57 9.11 -6.92
C GLN A 59 0.10 9.03 -6.53
N PHE A 60 -0.60 8.05 -7.08
CA PHE A 60 -1.97 7.76 -6.70
C PHE A 60 -2.09 7.44 -5.20
N LEU A 61 -1.26 6.53 -4.67
CA LEU A 61 -1.27 6.15 -3.24
C LEU A 61 -1.05 7.34 -2.30
N LYS A 62 -0.19 8.28 -2.69
CA LYS A 62 0.03 9.52 -1.95
C LYS A 62 -1.21 10.42 -1.93
N LEU A 63 -1.96 10.46 -3.03
CA LEU A 63 -3.17 11.29 -3.15
C LEU A 63 -4.31 10.75 -2.29
N VAL A 64 -4.51 9.43 -2.28
CA VAL A 64 -5.62 8.79 -1.56
C VAL A 64 -5.35 8.54 -0.09
N ASN A 65 -4.09 8.56 0.35
CA ASN A 65 -3.76 8.47 1.76
C ASN A 65 -4.04 9.82 2.46
N PRO A 66 -5.05 9.92 3.33
CA PRO A 66 -5.39 11.17 4.01
C PRO A 66 -4.33 11.62 5.01
N SER A 67 -3.48 10.70 5.48
CA SER A 67 -2.42 10.97 6.45
C SER A 67 -1.04 11.14 5.81
N TYR A 68 -0.96 11.19 4.47
CA TYR A 68 0.31 11.41 3.80
C TYR A 68 0.80 12.86 3.97
N PRO A 69 2.10 13.10 4.24
CA PRO A 69 2.63 14.46 4.39
C PRO A 69 2.37 15.34 3.16
N ARG A 70 1.91 16.56 3.39
CA ARG A 70 1.62 17.58 2.36
C ARG A 70 2.61 18.73 2.50
N ASP A 71 2.78 19.51 1.43
CA ASP A 71 3.57 20.74 1.45
C ASP A 71 2.95 21.80 2.40
N GLU A 72 3.60 22.96 2.48
CA GLU A 72 3.18 24.08 3.34
C GLU A 72 1.75 24.57 3.04
N THR A 73 1.25 24.32 1.83
CA THR A 73 -0.14 24.67 1.44
C THR A 73 -1.15 23.66 1.94
N GLY A 74 -0.71 22.47 2.36
CA GLY A 74 -1.56 21.35 2.73
C GLY A 74 -2.21 20.64 1.54
N ILE A 75 -1.94 21.07 0.30
CA ILE A 75 -2.61 20.58 -0.90
C ILE A 75 -1.77 19.50 -1.59
N THR A 76 -0.49 19.77 -1.84
CA THR A 76 0.33 18.87 -2.67
C THR A 76 1.00 17.80 -1.81
N PRO A 77 0.86 16.50 -2.15
CA PRO A 77 1.61 15.46 -1.46
C PRO A 77 3.13 15.63 -1.61
N MET A 78 3.87 15.61 -0.50
CA MET A 78 5.33 15.73 -0.52
C MET A 78 5.99 14.65 -1.38
N SER A 79 7.19 14.92 -1.90
CA SER A 79 7.96 13.88 -2.60
C SER A 79 8.38 12.78 -1.60
N THR A 80 8.37 11.52 -2.05
CA THR A 80 8.89 10.38 -1.26
C THR A 80 10.37 10.54 -0.88
N LYS A 81 11.12 11.39 -1.59
CA LYS A 81 12.51 11.75 -1.28
C LYS A 81 12.63 12.79 -0.14
N ARG A 82 11.54 13.48 0.18
CA ARG A 82 11.49 14.56 1.17
C ARG A 82 10.86 14.15 2.51
N ILE A 83 10.22 12.99 2.57
CA ILE A 83 9.70 12.42 3.81
C ILE A 83 10.77 11.56 4.50
N ASP A 84 10.66 11.39 5.81
CA ASP A 84 11.55 10.51 6.58
C ASP A 84 11.08 9.04 6.57
N SER A 85 11.90 8.17 7.17
CA SER A 85 11.57 6.73 7.26
C SER A 85 10.30 6.48 8.07
N THR A 86 10.04 7.27 9.10
CA THR A 86 8.85 7.13 9.98
C THR A 86 7.58 7.43 9.20
N GLU A 87 7.58 8.51 8.43
CA GLU A 87 6.47 8.90 7.56
C GLU A 87 6.24 7.87 6.46
N MET A 88 7.30 7.34 5.86
CA MET A 88 7.17 6.27 4.88
C MET A 88 6.60 4.99 5.50
N THR A 89 7.05 4.59 6.68
CA THR A 89 6.49 3.44 7.40
C THR A 89 5.00 3.64 7.67
N LYS A 90 4.59 4.82 8.14
CA LYS A 90 3.16 5.14 8.33
C LYS A 90 2.38 5.01 7.02
N HIS A 91 2.96 5.43 5.90
CA HIS A 91 2.33 5.29 4.60
C HIS A 91 2.20 3.82 4.16
N ILE A 92 3.24 3.01 4.33
CA ILE A 92 3.22 1.57 4.01
C ILE A 92 2.17 0.86 4.87
N ASN A 93 2.15 1.10 6.18
CA ASN A 93 1.15 0.51 7.08
C ASN A 93 -0.28 0.89 6.68
N TRP A 94 -0.48 2.11 6.17
CA TRP A 94 -1.77 2.53 5.62
C TRP A 94 -2.11 1.74 4.35
N ILE A 95 -1.14 1.52 3.44
CA ILE A 95 -1.33 0.73 2.22
C ILE A 95 -1.69 -0.72 2.55
N GLU A 96 -0.98 -1.36 3.48
CA GLU A 96 -1.25 -2.73 3.93
C GLU A 96 -2.68 -2.88 4.44
N ARG A 97 -3.12 -1.96 5.32
CA ARG A 97 -4.49 -1.94 5.83
C ARG A 97 -5.50 -1.73 4.70
N TRP A 98 -5.21 -0.80 3.79
CA TRP A 98 -6.10 -0.52 2.66
C TRP A 98 -6.20 -1.70 1.70
N ALA A 99 -5.10 -2.43 1.46
CA ALA A 99 -5.08 -3.67 0.71
C ALA A 99 -5.94 -4.74 1.39
N GLY A 100 -5.75 -4.96 2.70
CA GLY A 100 -6.54 -5.91 3.48
C GLY A 100 -8.03 -5.61 3.49
N LEU A 101 -8.42 -4.34 3.64
CA LEU A 101 -9.83 -3.90 3.53
C LEU A 101 -10.43 -4.15 2.14
N ASN A 102 -9.58 -4.26 1.12
CA ASN A 102 -9.96 -4.62 -0.24
C ASN A 102 -9.88 -6.14 -0.50
N GLY A 103 -9.55 -6.97 0.49
CA GLY A 103 -9.35 -8.40 0.29
C GLY A 103 -8.13 -8.73 -0.56
N ILE A 104 -7.11 -7.86 -0.53
CA ILE A 104 -5.84 -8.07 -1.19
C ILE A 104 -4.81 -8.43 -0.12
N GLU A 105 -4.26 -9.63 -0.23
CA GLU A 105 -3.11 -10.05 0.56
C GLU A 105 -1.82 -9.61 -0.15
N LEU A 106 -0.91 -8.99 0.59
CA LEU A 106 0.41 -8.61 0.09
C LEU A 106 1.40 -9.73 0.44
N PRO A 107 1.98 -10.44 -0.55
CA PRO A 107 2.89 -11.56 -0.30
C PRO A 107 3.99 -11.30 0.72
N TYR A 108 4.62 -10.12 0.70
CA TYR A 108 5.68 -9.83 1.68
C TYR A 108 5.16 -9.80 3.13
N VAL A 109 3.90 -9.44 3.35
CA VAL A 109 3.30 -9.47 4.69
C VAL A 109 3.06 -10.91 5.13
N ALA A 110 2.54 -11.75 4.24
CA ALA A 110 2.32 -13.17 4.51
C ALA A 110 3.64 -13.90 4.81
N GLU A 111 4.67 -13.68 4.00
CA GLU A 111 6.01 -14.26 4.18
C GLU A 111 6.64 -13.85 5.52
N GLU A 112 6.50 -12.59 5.93
CA GLU A 112 7.02 -12.13 7.23
C GLU A 112 6.27 -12.78 8.40
N TRP A 113 4.94 -12.92 8.29
CA TRP A 113 4.17 -13.66 9.30
C TRP A 113 4.58 -15.12 9.40
N GLU A 114 4.83 -15.78 8.28
CA GLU A 114 5.31 -17.17 8.27
C GLU A 114 6.67 -17.31 8.96
N LYS A 115 7.60 -16.38 8.72
CA LYS A 115 8.89 -16.35 9.44
C LYS A 115 8.70 -16.20 10.94
N ILE A 116 7.85 -15.26 11.37
CA ILE A 116 7.57 -15.04 12.80
C ILE A 116 6.97 -16.30 13.45
N LEU A 117 6.07 -17.00 12.76
CA LEU A 117 5.49 -18.25 13.27
C LEU A 117 6.55 -19.35 13.41
N ILE A 118 7.44 -19.49 12.42
CA ILE A 118 8.57 -20.43 12.47
C ILE A 118 9.50 -20.09 13.64
N GLU A 119 9.87 -18.83 13.80
CA GLU A 119 10.73 -18.35 14.90
C GLU A 119 10.08 -18.57 16.28
N ALA A 120 8.76 -18.46 16.36
CA ALA A 120 7.98 -18.74 17.55
C ALA A 120 7.77 -20.26 17.82
N GLY A 121 8.24 -21.14 16.93
CA GLY A 121 8.05 -22.59 17.04
C GLY A 121 6.64 -23.07 16.75
N ILE A 122 5.80 -22.24 16.12
CA ILE A 122 4.43 -22.56 15.74
C ILE A 122 4.44 -23.16 14.33
N GLN A 123 4.37 -24.49 14.23
CA GLN A 123 4.19 -25.16 12.93
C GLN A 123 2.70 -25.13 12.56
N LYS A 124 2.37 -24.65 11.35
CA LYS A 124 1.05 -24.88 10.77
C LYS A 124 0.90 -26.37 10.54
N GLU A 125 -0.13 -27.00 11.11
CA GLU A 125 -0.57 -28.32 10.66
C GLU A 125 -0.91 -28.21 9.16
N ALA A 126 -0.35 -29.10 8.35
CA ALA A 126 -0.65 -29.16 6.93
C ALA A 126 -2.14 -29.49 6.77
N ALA A 127 -2.89 -28.54 6.19
CA ALA A 127 -4.29 -28.74 5.79
C ALA A 127 -4.37 -29.54 4.48
#